data_AF-A0A969WVH9-F1
#
_entry.id   AF-A0A969WVH9-F1
#
_cell.length_a   1.000
_cell.length_b   1.000
_cell.length_c   1.000
_cell.angle_alpha   90.00
_cell.angle_beta   90.00
_cell.angle_gamma   90.00
#
_symmetry.space_group_name_H-M   'P 1'
#
loop_
_entity.id
_entity.type
_entity.pdbx_description
1 polymer ?
#
loop_
_entity_poly.entity_id
_entity_poly.type
_entity_poly.pdbx_seq_one_letter_code
_entity_poly.pdbx_strand_id
1 'polypeptide(L)'
;LEEFDEELLHMRQLLKRKLSDLNLSVRALNCLKAANVETLGELVEHNKNDLLKFRNFGKKSLAELEELLEGLNLTFAMDISKYKLDKD
;
A
#
# COMPACT_ATOMS: atom_id res chain seq x y z
N LEU A 1 5.78 -15.57 25.54
CA LEU A 1 5.17 -16.13 24.31
C LEU A 1 4.21 -15.11 23.64
N GLU A 2 4.36 -13.81 23.91
CA GLU A 2 3.39 -12.77 23.50
C GLU A 2 3.98 -11.67 22.59
N GLU A 3 5.18 -11.86 22.02
CA GLU A 3 5.79 -10.83 21.14
C GLU A 3 5.30 -10.90 19.69
N PHE A 4 4.76 -12.05 19.26
CA PHE A 4 4.33 -12.24 17.87
C PHE A 4 3.04 -11.48 17.51
N ASP A 5 2.22 -11.12 18.49
CA ASP A 5 0.91 -10.50 18.23
C ASP A 5 1.03 -8.99 18.00
N GLU A 6 1.95 -8.29 18.68
CA GLU A 6 2.09 -6.83 18.53
C GLU A 6 2.58 -6.42 17.14
N GLU A 7 3.58 -7.09 16.57
CA GLU A 7 4.06 -6.79 15.21
C GLU A 7 3.00 -7.09 14.16
N LEU A 8 2.26 -8.20 14.31
CA LEU A 8 1.16 -8.56 13.43
C LEU A 8 0.03 -7.53 13.51
N LEU A 9 -0.34 -7.11 14.72
CA LEU A 9 -1.38 -6.10 14.94
C LEU A 9 -0.96 -4.75 14.36
N HIS A 10 0.31 -4.36 14.55
CA HIS A 10 0.86 -3.12 14.01
C HIS A 10 0.84 -3.13 12.48
N MET A 11 1.34 -4.21 11.86
CA MET A 11 1.28 -4.36 10.40
C MET A 11 -0.16 -4.37 9.89
N ARG A 12 -1.08 -5.05 10.59
CA ARG A 12 -2.50 -5.06 10.23
C ARG A 12 -3.09 -3.66 10.22
N GLN A 13 -2.80 -2.85 11.24
CA GLN A 13 -3.26 -1.45 11.30
C GLN A 13 -2.64 -0.60 10.19
N LEU A 14 -1.35 -0.82 9.90
CA LEU A 14 -0.62 -0.11 8.85
C LEU A 14 -1.21 -0.41 7.46
N LEU A 15 -1.49 -1.68 7.16
CA LEU A 15 -2.08 -2.10 5.89
C LEU A 15 -3.54 -1.63 5.72
N LYS A 16 -4.30 -1.55 6.82
CA LYS A 16 -5.66 -0.96 6.81
C LYS A 16 -5.67 0.57 6.65
N ARG A 17 -4.51 1.24 6.73
CA ARG A 17 -4.42 2.70 6.58
C ARG A 17 -4.78 3.11 5.16
N LYS A 18 -5.56 4.18 5.04
CA LYS A 18 -5.95 4.76 3.74
C LYS A 18 -4.78 5.49 3.11
N LEU A 19 -4.64 5.34 1.81
CA LEU A 19 -3.67 6.09 1.01
C LEU A 19 -3.94 7.60 1.05
N SER A 20 -5.20 8.02 1.24
CA SER A 20 -5.57 9.43 1.42
C SER A 20 -4.95 10.08 2.66
N ASP A 21 -4.62 9.28 3.68
CA ASP A 21 -4.02 9.73 4.94
C ASP A 21 -2.48 9.67 4.87
N LEU A 22 -1.97 9.22 3.73
CA LEU A 22 -0.56 9.24 3.38
C LEU A 22 -0.32 10.49 2.54
N ASN A 23 0.86 11.10 2.72
CA ASN A 23 1.19 12.40 2.17
C ASN A 23 1.53 12.32 0.66
N LEU A 24 0.65 11.70 -0.12
CA LEU A 24 0.79 11.43 -1.55
C LEU A 24 0.28 12.60 -2.38
N SER A 25 0.82 12.73 -3.60
CA SER A 25 0.28 13.71 -4.53
C SER A 25 -1.16 13.37 -4.93
N VAL A 26 -1.95 14.41 -5.22
CA VAL A 26 -3.31 14.27 -5.77
C VAL A 26 -3.31 13.39 -7.03
N ARG A 27 -2.23 13.41 -7.83
CA ARG A 27 -2.09 12.54 -9.00
C ARG A 27 -1.95 11.07 -8.63
N ALA A 28 -1.08 10.73 -7.68
CA ALA A 28 -0.92 9.37 -7.20
C ALA A 28 -2.26 8.84 -6.63
N LEU A 29 -2.91 9.63 -5.78
CA LEU A 29 -4.22 9.28 -5.21
C LEU A 29 -5.29 9.05 -6.28
N ASN A 30 -5.38 9.92 -7.29
CA ASN A 30 -6.35 9.76 -8.38
C ASN A 30 -6.06 8.52 -9.23
N CYS A 31 -4.79 8.17 -9.45
CA CYS A 31 -4.43 6.96 -10.18
C CYS A 31 -4.80 5.70 -9.40
N LEU A 32 -4.53 5.70 -8.09
CA LEU A 32 -4.84 4.58 -7.20
C LEU A 32 -6.36 4.41 -7.06
N LYS A 33 -7.11 5.50 -6.87
CA LYS A 33 -8.58 5.47 -6.90
C LYS A 33 -9.13 4.93 -8.22
N ALA A 34 -8.56 5.30 -9.36
CA ALA A 34 -8.98 4.77 -10.65
C ALA A 34 -8.71 3.27 -10.81
N ALA A 35 -7.79 2.72 -10.03
CA ALA A 35 -7.49 1.30 -9.95
C ALA A 35 -8.21 0.57 -8.80
N ASN A 36 -9.15 1.24 -8.11
CA ASN A 36 -9.80 0.74 -6.90
C ASN A 36 -8.83 0.39 -5.77
N VAL A 37 -7.71 1.11 -5.68
CA VAL A 37 -6.73 1.01 -4.60
C VAL A 37 -6.94 2.20 -3.68
N GLU A 38 -7.46 1.96 -2.49
CA GLU A 38 -7.71 2.98 -1.47
C GLU A 38 -6.86 2.80 -0.22
N THR A 39 -6.40 1.58 0.05
CA THR A 39 -5.63 1.23 1.26
C THR A 39 -4.20 0.84 0.93
N LEU A 40 -3.35 0.89 1.96
CA LEU A 40 -1.96 0.47 1.85
C LEU A 40 -1.84 -1.03 1.58
N GLY A 41 -2.73 -1.85 2.15
CA GLY A 41 -2.84 -3.29 1.90
C GLY A 41 -3.02 -3.58 0.41
N GLU A 42 -4.06 -2.99 -0.19
CA GLU A 42 -4.31 -3.16 -1.63
C GLU A 42 -3.11 -2.68 -2.46
N LEU A 43 -2.46 -1.58 -2.07
CA LEU A 43 -1.29 -1.07 -2.77
C LEU A 43 -0.12 -2.05 -2.78
N VAL A 44 0.22 -2.64 -1.63
CA VAL A 44 1.37 -3.56 -1.52
C VAL A 44 1.10 -4.91 -2.16
N GLU A 45 -0.17 -5.32 -2.30
CA GLU A 45 -0.55 -6.51 -3.07
C GLU A 45 -0.27 -6.33 -4.57
N HIS A 46 -0.36 -5.10 -5.07
CA HIS A 46 -0.08 -4.80 -6.46
C HIS A 46 1.43 -4.77 -6.75
N ASN A 47 1.78 -5.22 -7.95
CA ASN A 47 3.13 -5.10 -8.48
C ASN A 47 3.35 -3.70 -9.08
N LYS A 48 4.58 -3.18 -8.93
CA LYS A 48 5.03 -1.96 -9.62
C LYS A 48 4.77 -1.98 -11.14
N ASN A 49 4.90 -3.14 -11.77
CA ASN A 49 4.67 -3.32 -13.20
C ASN A 49 3.19 -3.16 -13.57
N ASP A 50 2.28 -3.49 -12.66
CA ASP A 50 0.84 -3.31 -12.89
C ASP A 50 0.43 -1.86 -12.64
N LEU A 51 1.05 -1.19 -11.66
CA LEU A 51 0.89 0.25 -11.47
C LEU A 51 1.30 1.04 -12.72
N LEU A 52 2.38 0.65 -13.39
CA LEU A 52 2.82 1.26 -14.65
C LEU A 52 1.83 1.07 -15.81
N LYS A 53 0.92 0.08 -15.73
CA LYS A 53 -0.16 -0.09 -16.72
C LYS A 53 -1.37 0.81 -16.41
N PHE A 54 -1.44 1.42 -15.23
CA PHE A 54 -2.56 2.29 -14.88
C PHE A 54 -2.56 3.54 -15.76
N ARG A 55 -3.77 3.90 -16.22
CA ARG A 55 -3.95 5.05 -17.10
C ARG A 55 -3.61 6.32 -16.32
N ASN A 56 -2.71 7.14 -16.86
CA ASN A 56 -2.15 8.36 -16.23
C ASN A 56 -1.12 8.12 -15.11
N PHE A 57 -0.62 6.89 -14.96
CA PHE A 57 0.46 6.59 -14.03
C PHE A 57 1.81 7.04 -14.59
N GLY A 58 2.51 7.92 -13.86
CA GLY A 58 3.81 8.46 -14.26
C GLY A 58 4.95 7.92 -13.40
N LYS A 59 6.18 8.00 -13.93
CA LYS A 59 7.41 7.67 -13.19
C LYS A 59 7.52 8.41 -11.85
N LYS A 60 7.01 9.65 -11.79
CA LYS A 60 7.01 10.46 -10.57
C LYS A 60 6.07 9.92 -9.50
N SER A 61 4.85 9.52 -9.88
CA SER A 61 3.90 8.90 -8.95
C SER A 61 4.39 7.53 -8.49
N LEU A 62 5.08 6.77 -9.35
CA LEU A 62 5.70 5.51 -8.95
C LEU A 62 6.79 5.74 -7.89
N ALA A 63 7.69 6.69 -8.12
CA ALA A 63 8.74 7.03 -7.17
C ALA A 63 8.18 7.49 -5.81
N GLU A 64 7.12 8.30 -5.80
CA GLU A 64 6.44 8.70 -4.56
C GLU A 64 5.90 7.48 -3.78
N LEU A 65 5.37 6.48 -4.48
CA LEU A 65 4.90 5.25 -3.83
C LEU A 65 6.04 4.35 -3.38
N GLU A 66 7.13 4.27 -4.16
CA GLU A 66 8.35 3.56 -3.75
C GLU A 66 8.91 4.15 -2.45
N GLU A 67 9.11 5.47 -2.40
CA GLU A 67 9.60 6.17 -1.20
C GLU A 67 8.64 6.01 0.00
N LEU A 68 7.33 6.06 -0.24
CA LEU A 68 6.33 5.83 0.80
C LEU A 68 6.43 4.42 1.38
N LEU A 69 6.51 3.40 0.53
CA LEU A 69 6.61 2.01 0.97
C LEU A 69 7.94 1.76 1.68
N GLU A 70 9.04 2.28 1.14
CA GLU A 70 10.37 2.19 1.75
C GLU A 70 10.40 2.84 3.14
N GLY A 71 9.79 4.02 3.30
CA GLY A 71 9.64 4.69 4.60
C GLY A 71 8.78 3.93 5.62
N LEU A 72 7.93 3.02 5.16
CA LEU A 72 7.11 2.13 5.98
C LEU A 72 7.69 0.71 6.08
N ASN A 73 8.88 0.48 5.54
CA ASN A 73 9.54 -0.82 5.49
C ASN A 73 8.70 -1.90 4.76
N LEU A 74 7.94 -1.48 3.76
CA LEU A 74 7.07 -2.29 2.92
C LEU A 74 7.62 -2.40 1.50
N THR A 75 7.09 -3.36 0.74
CA THR A 75 7.47 -3.59 -0.64
C THR A 75 6.24 -3.91 -1.48
N PHE A 76 6.32 -3.64 -2.78
CA PHE A 76 5.31 -4.10 -3.73
C PHE A 76 5.33 -5.62 -3.85
N ALA A 77 4.20 -6.21 -4.23
CA ALA A 77 4.00 -7.65 -4.32
C ALA A 77 4.19 -8.38 -2.98
N MET A 78 3.91 -7.71 -1.86
CA MET A 78 3.96 -8.33 -0.54
C MET A 78 2.75 -9.23 -0.34
N ASP A 79 2.99 -10.44 0.15
CA ASP A 79 1.90 -11.31 0.60
C ASP A 79 1.36 -10.85 1.96
N ILE A 80 0.20 -10.20 1.91
CA ILE A 80 -0.52 -9.71 3.09
C ILE A 80 -1.60 -10.67 3.60
N SER A 81 -1.81 -11.82 2.93
CA SER A 81 -2.84 -12.81 3.28
C SER A 81 -2.67 -13.31 4.72
N LYS A 82 -1.42 -13.38 5.18
CA LYS A 82 -1.05 -13.76 6.55
C LYS A 82 -1.59 -12.80 7.62
N TYR A 83 -1.86 -11.54 7.29
CA TYR A 83 -2.37 -10.52 8.23
C TYR A 83 -3.90 -10.52 8.38
N LYS A 84 -4.62 -11.37 7.62
CA LYS A 84 -6.09 -11.57 7.70
C LYS A 84 -6.86 -10.26 7.82
N LEU A 85 -6.64 -9.35 6.86
CA LEU A 85 -7.23 -8.01 6.89
C LEU A 85 -8.78 -8.05 6.97
N ASP A 86 -9.39 -9.08 6.39
CA ASP A 86 -10.84 -9.33 6.35
C ASP A 86 -11.49 -9.83 7.65
N LYS A 87 -10.71 -10.25 8.66
CA LYS A 87 -11.26 -10.76 9.92
C LYS A 87 -11.42 -9.64 10.96
N ASP A 88 -12.39 -8.76 10.76
CA ASP A 88 -12.88 -7.92 11.87
C ASP A 88 -13.49 -8.78 12.99
#